data_AF-A1SRZ7-F1
#
_entry.id   AF-A1SRZ7-F1
#
_cell.length_a   1.000
_cell.length_b   1.000
_cell.length_c   1.000
_cell.angle_alpha   90.00
_cell.angle_beta   90.00
_cell.angle_gamma   90.00
#
_symmetry.space_group_name_H-M   'P 1'
#
loop_
_entity.id
_entity.type
_entity.pdbx_description
1 polymer ?
#
loop_
_entity_poly.entity_id
_entity_poly.type
_entity_poly.pdbx_seq_one_letter_code
_entity_poly.pdbx_strand_id
1 'polypeptide(L)'
;MKGLKMNHFDTPANCKQEMKADQNFNFYMTDLENWQPMKKVAEVFPQFTQQQLKRLFWQRKKHPGLSTCYRQVGKRGYVCLPLFGLWLAGQLPEQRS
;
A
#
# COMPACT_ATOMS: atom_id res chain seq x y z
N MET A 1 8.13 -40.69 -50.31
CA MET A 1 8.18 -40.59 -48.84
C MET A 1 7.81 -39.16 -48.45
N LYS A 2 6.58 -38.92 -47.97
CA LYS A 2 6.19 -37.64 -47.37
C LYS A 2 5.98 -37.91 -45.88
N GLY A 3 6.91 -37.43 -45.07
CA GLY A 3 6.95 -37.65 -43.63
C GLY A 3 5.86 -36.87 -42.88
N LEU A 4 5.30 -37.50 -41.86
CA LEU A 4 4.54 -36.85 -40.81
C LEU A 4 5.40 -35.82 -40.08
N LYS A 5 4.80 -34.66 -39.77
CA LYS A 5 4.98 -34.00 -38.47
C LYS A 5 3.65 -33.40 -38.03
N MET A 6 2.97 -34.10 -37.12
CA MET A 6 2.16 -33.43 -36.10
C MET A 6 3.11 -32.80 -35.09
N ASN A 7 2.80 -31.59 -34.64
CA ASN A 7 2.99 -31.14 -33.26
C ASN A 7 2.06 -29.95 -33.04
N HIS A 8 0.96 -30.24 -32.36
CA HIS A 8 0.19 -29.31 -31.55
C HIS A 8 1.11 -28.86 -30.41
N PHE A 9 1.46 -27.59 -30.34
CA PHE A 9 1.92 -26.96 -29.11
C PHE A 9 1.42 -25.52 -29.09
N ASP A 10 0.85 -25.21 -27.94
CA ASP A 10 -0.07 -24.12 -27.68
C ASP A 10 0.54 -22.73 -27.81
N THR A 11 -0.36 -21.81 -28.14
CA THR A 11 -0.29 -20.34 -28.20
C THR A 11 0.84 -19.65 -27.41
N PRO A 12 1.65 -18.78 -28.02
CA PRO A 12 2.41 -17.79 -27.27
C PRO A 12 1.58 -16.50 -27.11
N ALA A 13 1.69 -15.93 -25.91
CA ALA A 13 1.37 -14.54 -25.57
C ALA A 13 -0.12 -14.15 -25.50
N ASN A 14 -0.81 -14.61 -24.44
CA ASN A 14 -1.82 -13.75 -23.83
C ASN A 14 -1.10 -12.74 -22.91
N CYS A 15 -0.55 -11.70 -23.55
CA CYS A 15 -0.26 -10.42 -22.91
C CYS A 15 -1.59 -9.88 -22.37
N LYS A 16 -1.58 -9.43 -21.11
CA LYS A 16 -2.72 -8.96 -20.29
C LYS A 16 -3.40 -10.04 -19.44
N GLN A 17 -2.64 -10.61 -18.52
CA GLN A 17 -3.15 -10.63 -17.15
C GLN A 17 -3.00 -9.21 -16.58
N GLU A 18 -3.94 -8.33 -16.94
CA GLU A 18 -4.22 -7.16 -16.12
C GLU A 18 -4.79 -7.70 -14.80
N MET A 19 -3.89 -8.07 -13.90
CA MET A 19 -4.24 -8.36 -12.52
C MET A 19 -4.75 -7.05 -11.94
N LYS A 20 -6.07 -6.88 -11.92
CA LYS A 20 -6.70 -5.92 -11.03
C LYS A 20 -6.31 -6.37 -9.63
N ALA A 21 -5.34 -5.66 -9.06
CA ALA A 21 -5.04 -5.76 -7.65
C ALA A 21 -6.29 -5.23 -6.93
N ASP A 22 -7.25 -6.12 -6.70
CA ASP A 22 -8.22 -5.99 -5.62
C ASP A 22 -7.39 -6.03 -4.34
N GLN A 23 -6.75 -4.90 -4.05
CA GLN A 23 -5.97 -4.71 -2.85
C GLN A 23 -6.96 -4.78 -1.71
N ASN A 24 -7.03 -5.95 -1.08
CA ASN A 24 -7.87 -6.13 0.07
C ASN A 24 -7.20 -5.39 1.24
N PHE A 25 -7.41 -4.08 1.32
CA PHE A 25 -6.84 -3.16 2.31
C PHE A 25 -7.05 -3.66 3.75
N ASN A 26 -8.13 -4.43 3.95
CA ASN A 26 -8.42 -5.10 5.22
C ASN A 26 -7.23 -5.94 5.70
N PHE A 27 -6.54 -6.66 4.81
CA PHE A 27 -5.38 -7.47 5.18
C PHE A 27 -4.30 -6.65 5.89
N TYR A 28 -3.93 -5.50 5.33
CA TYR A 28 -2.93 -4.60 5.95
C TYR A 28 -3.45 -3.96 7.24
N MET A 29 -4.75 -3.67 7.32
CA MET A 29 -5.33 -3.04 8.50
C MET A 29 -5.47 -3.98 9.69
N THR A 30 -5.85 -5.24 9.45
CA THR A 30 -6.14 -6.20 10.51
C THR A 30 -4.89 -6.83 11.12
N ASP A 31 -3.79 -6.84 10.38
CA ASP A 31 -2.51 -7.30 10.89
C ASP A 31 -1.82 -6.21 11.74
N LEU A 32 -1.65 -6.51 13.03
CA LEU A 32 -1.08 -5.59 14.02
C LEU A 32 0.41 -5.30 13.80
N GLU A 33 1.16 -6.19 13.14
CA GLU A 33 2.59 -5.99 12.89
C GLU A 33 2.85 -4.78 11.96
N ASN A 34 1.86 -4.46 11.13
CA ASN A 34 1.89 -3.32 10.22
C ASN A 34 1.75 -1.96 10.95
N TRP A 35 1.35 -1.95 12.22
CA TRP A 35 1.09 -0.73 12.97
C TRP A 35 2.27 -0.33 13.86
N GLN A 36 2.95 0.75 13.48
CA GLN A 36 4.11 1.25 14.22
C GLN A 36 3.78 2.56 14.95
N PRO A 37 4.26 2.77 16.18
CA PRO A 37 4.20 4.07 16.82
C PRO A 37 4.86 5.13 15.94
N MET A 38 4.23 6.29 15.74
CA MET A 38 4.75 7.35 14.86
C MET A 38 6.18 7.79 15.22
N LYS A 39 6.55 7.77 16.50
CA LYS A 39 7.93 8.03 16.94
C LYS A 39 8.91 7.02 16.35
N LYS A 40 8.55 5.74 16.32
CA LYS A 40 9.37 4.66 15.76
C LYS A 40 9.52 4.77 14.25
N VAL A 41 8.49 5.24 13.54
CA VAL A 41 8.56 5.47 12.08
C VAL A 41 9.70 6.43 11.74
N ALA A 42 9.83 7.56 12.46
CA ALA A 42 10.92 8.52 12.22
C ALA A 42 12.31 7.98 12.60
N GLU A 43 12.40 7.00 13.50
CA GLU A 43 13.67 6.34 13.85
C GLU A 43 14.12 5.35 12.76
N VAL A 44 13.17 4.64 12.14
CA VAL A 44 13.45 3.59 11.15
C VAL A 44 13.57 4.14 9.73
N PHE A 45 12.85 5.21 9.41
CA PHE A 45 12.80 5.81 8.08
C PHE A 45 13.36 7.24 8.14
N PRO A 46 14.70 7.42 8.03
CA PRO A 46 15.37 8.69 8.28
C PRO A 46 15.03 9.80 7.27
N GLN A 47 14.39 9.46 6.14
CA GLN A 47 13.82 10.44 5.22
C GLN A 47 12.67 11.26 5.81
N PHE A 48 12.09 10.82 6.94
CA PHE A 48 11.02 11.50 7.63
C PHE A 48 11.47 12.00 9.00
N THR A 49 11.25 13.29 9.29
CA THR A 49 11.40 13.80 10.65
C THR A 49 10.13 13.58 11.47
N GLN A 50 10.27 13.43 12.78
CA GLN A 50 9.12 13.29 13.69
C GLN A 50 8.17 14.51 13.62
N GLN A 51 8.71 15.72 13.44
CA GLN A 51 7.89 16.94 13.33
C GLN A 51 7.07 16.96 12.03
N GLN A 52 7.66 16.54 10.91
CA GLN A 52 6.96 16.43 9.62
C GLN A 52 5.81 15.42 9.72
N LEU A 53 6.06 14.20 10.24
CA LEU A 53 5.02 13.19 10.42
C LEU A 53 3.91 13.67 11.37
N LYS A 54 4.28 14.31 12.49
CA LYS A 54 3.30 14.87 13.43
C LYS A 54 2.38 15.89 12.74
N ARG A 55 2.95 16.83 11.99
CA ARG A 55 2.16 17.84 11.25
C ARG A 55 1.28 17.20 10.19
N LEU A 56 1.82 16.23 9.43
CA LEU A 56 1.10 15.50 8.38
C LEU A 56 -0.14 14.79 8.96
N PHE A 57 0.04 13.96 9.99
CA PHE A 57 -1.07 13.22 10.59
C PHE A 57 -2.02 14.09 11.43
N TRP A 58 -1.55 15.24 11.92
CA TRP A 58 -2.44 16.26 12.49
C TRP A 58 -3.42 16.80 11.44
N GLN A 59 -2.95 17.00 10.21
CA GLN A 59 -3.73 17.50 9.08
C GLN A 59 -4.36 16.38 8.24
N ARG A 60 -4.39 15.13 8.72
CA ARG A 60 -4.88 13.96 7.97
C ARG A 60 -6.26 14.07 7.34
N LYS A 61 -7.13 14.93 7.87
CA LYS A 61 -8.47 15.18 7.30
C LYS A 61 -8.43 16.02 6.01
N LYS A 62 -7.33 16.75 5.76
CA LYS A 62 -7.10 17.57 4.57
C LYS A 62 -6.50 16.77 3.40
N HIS A 63 -6.04 15.55 3.66
CA HIS A 63 -5.37 14.71 2.69
C HIS A 63 -6.22 13.45 2.45
N PRO A 64 -6.78 13.27 1.24
CA PRO A 64 -7.59 12.09 0.93
C PRO A 64 -6.82 10.79 1.24
N GLY A 65 -7.49 9.83 1.87
CA GLY A 65 -6.93 8.52 2.25
C GLY A 65 -5.97 8.51 3.46
N LEU A 66 -5.40 9.65 3.87
CA LEU A 66 -4.37 9.67 4.92
C LEU A 66 -4.91 9.24 6.30
N SER A 67 -6.20 9.47 6.56
CA SER A 67 -6.86 9.02 7.79
C SER A 67 -6.95 7.49 7.89
N THR A 68 -6.93 6.78 6.76
CA THR A 68 -6.98 5.32 6.68
C THR A 68 -5.67 4.71 7.21
N CYS A 69 -4.54 5.39 7.01
CA CYS A 69 -3.21 4.95 7.46
C CYS A 69 -2.93 5.17 8.96
N TYR A 70 -3.78 5.91 9.70
CA TYR A 70 -3.47 6.40 11.04
C TYR A 70 -4.54 6.06 12.08
N ARG A 71 -4.12 5.66 13.28
CA ARG A 71 -5.01 5.46 14.44
C ARG A 71 -4.39 6.05 15.70
N GLN A 72 -5.22 6.65 16.54
CA GLN A 72 -4.82 7.14 17.85
C GLN A 72 -5.36 6.21 18.92
N VAL A 73 -4.49 5.73 19.81
CA VAL A 73 -4.85 4.91 20.98
C VAL A 73 -4.34 5.64 22.22
N GLY A 74 -5.28 6.18 23.00
CA GLY A 74 -4.97 7.12 24.09
C GLY A 74 -4.20 8.34 23.58
N LYS A 75 -2.97 8.55 24.10
CA LYS A 75 -2.09 9.66 23.69
C LYS A 75 -1.09 9.29 22.57
N ARG A 76 -1.11 8.04 22.09
CA ARG A 76 -0.14 7.53 21.11
C ARG A 76 -0.77 7.41 19.72
N GLY A 77 -0.04 7.88 18.71
CA GLY A 77 -0.41 7.72 17.31
C GLY A 77 0.33 6.55 16.67
N TYR A 78 -0.40 5.74 15.92
CA TYR A 78 0.09 4.58 15.19
C TYR A 78 -0.15 4.77 13.70
N VAL A 79 0.82 4.32 12.90
CA VAL A 79 0.80 4.39 11.44
C VAL A 79 0.84 2.97 10.90
N CYS A 80 -0.12 2.62 10.05
CA CYS A 80 -0.09 1.40 9.26
C CYS A 80 0.89 1.60 8.10
N LEU A 81 2.08 0.99 8.17
CA LEU A 81 3.16 1.24 7.21
C LEU A 81 2.81 0.89 5.76
N PRO A 82 2.19 -0.27 5.45
CA PRO A 82 1.83 -0.60 4.07
C PRO A 82 0.84 0.40 3.48
N LEU A 83 -0.20 0.77 4.24
CA LEU A 83 -1.18 1.76 3.80
C LEU A 83 -0.56 3.15 3.63
N PHE A 84 0.37 3.53 4.51
CA PHE A 84 1.09 4.80 4.36
C PHE A 84 1.97 4.81 3.12
N GLY A 85 2.63 3.68 2.79
CA GLY A 85 3.37 3.52 1.53
C GLY A 85 2.48 3.63 0.30
N LEU A 86 1.29 3.00 0.32
CA LEU A 86 0.30 3.14 -0.75
C LEU A 86 -0.20 4.58 -0.88
N TRP A 87 -0.39 5.28 0.23
CA TRP A 87 -0.76 6.70 0.22
C TRP A 87 0.32 7.58 -0.41
N LEU A 88 1.60 7.35 -0.08
CA LEU A 88 2.73 8.04 -0.71
C LEU A 88 2.78 7.77 -2.22
N ALA A 89 2.39 6.58 -2.66
CA ALA A 89 2.34 6.20 -4.06
C ALA A 89 1.07 6.67 -4.81
N GLY A 90 0.11 7.33 -4.13
CA GLY A 90 -1.15 7.75 -4.74
C GLY A 90 -2.08 6.58 -5.10
N GLN A 91 -1.93 5.44 -4.43
CA GLN A 91 -2.61 4.19 -4.78
C GLN A 91 -3.87 3.93 -3.94
N LEU A 92 -4.17 4.76 -2.93
CA LEU A 92 -5.39 4.59 -2.16
C LEU A 92 -6.62 5.00 -2.98
N PRO A 93 -7.76 4.30 -2.84
CA PRO A 93 -8.99 4.61 -3.58
C PRO A 93 -9.42 6.06 -3.42
N GLU A 94 -9.28 6.63 -2.23
CA GLU A 94 -9.68 8.00 -1.91
C GLU A 94 -8.80 9.07 -2.60
N GLN A 95 -7.65 8.71 -3.19
CA GLN A 95 -6.77 9.64 -3.90
C GLN A 95 -7.03 9.68 -5.41
N ARG A 96 -7.85 8.77 -5.95
CA ARG A 96 -8.10 8.63 -7.39
C ARG A 96 -9.41 9.29 -7.85
N SER A 97 -10.13 9.92 -6.93
CA SER A 97 -11.43 10.60 -7.16
C SER A 97 -11.27 12.06 -7.52
#